data_AF-A0A6C1ECR7-F1
#
_entry.id   AF-A0A6C1ECR7-F1
#
_cell.length_a   1.000
_cell.length_b   1.000
_cell.length_c   1.000
_cell.angle_alpha   90.00
_cell.angle_beta   90.00
_cell.angle_gamma   90.00
#
_symmetry.space_group_name_H-M   'P 1'
#
loop_
_entity.id
_entity.type
_entity.pdbx_description
1 polymer ?
#
loop_
_entity_poly.entity_id
_entity_poly.type
_entity_poly.pdbx_seq_one_letter_code
_entity_poly.pdbx_strand_id
1 'polypeptide(L)'
;MTTLYQIYQSIGCHMYLEVYSSDPAQWASALQEKISQLAADAAVLCFKDEQPDTSTAATIEGLGDIISNELASFDLEQGKLQFDFELVSPYPKYTVHPDEKLSVDQVPQLWPNGSLLVEALVEEEEMMMMLTTTNNDLPVRIK
;
A
#
# COMPACT_ATOMS: atom_id res chain seq x y z
N MET A 1 16.20 -15.83 3.57
CA MET A 1 15.37 -15.67 4.78
C MET A 1 14.59 -14.39 4.60
N THR A 2 13.29 -14.41 4.87
CA THR A 2 12.40 -13.27 4.63
C THR A 2 12.40 -12.35 5.85
N THR A 3 12.71 -11.07 5.64
CA THR A 3 12.73 -10.07 6.71
C THR A 3 11.35 -9.46 6.94
N LEU A 4 11.13 -8.83 8.09
CA LEU A 4 9.86 -8.16 8.37
C LEU A 4 9.57 -7.04 7.37
N TYR A 5 10.61 -6.32 6.93
CA TYR A 5 10.47 -5.30 5.89
C TYR A 5 10.06 -5.89 4.54
N GLN A 6 10.58 -7.05 4.15
CA GLN A 6 10.17 -7.72 2.91
C GLN A 6 8.71 -8.17 2.95
N ILE A 7 8.23 -8.66 4.10
CA ILE A 7 6.81 -8.99 4.31
C ILE A 7 5.96 -7.72 4.15
N TYR A 8 6.35 -6.64 4.82
CA TYR A 8 5.68 -5.34 4.73
C TYR A 8 5.59 -4.83 3.28
N GLN A 9 6.70 -4.83 2.55
CA GLN A 9 6.73 -4.43 1.14
C GLN A 9 5.86 -5.33 0.26
N SER A 10 5.93 -6.64 0.45
CA SER A 10 5.15 -7.60 -0.34
C SER A 10 3.65 -7.39 -0.15
N ILE A 11 3.19 -7.24 1.10
CA ILE A 11 1.78 -6.97 1.40
C ILE A 11 1.36 -5.61 0.83
N GLY A 12 2.21 -4.58 0.98
CA GLY A 12 1.93 -3.26 0.42
C GLY A 12 1.76 -3.27 -1.10
N CYS A 13 2.60 -4.01 -1.82
CA CYS A 13 2.46 -4.17 -3.27
C CYS A 13 1.14 -4.87 -3.64
N HIS A 14 0.76 -5.94 -2.93
CA HIS A 14 -0.51 -6.63 -3.14
C HIS A 14 -1.71 -5.70 -2.93
N MET A 15 -1.68 -4.88 -1.88
CA MET A 15 -2.75 -3.92 -1.59
C MET A 15 -2.80 -2.79 -2.60
N TYR A 16 -1.65 -2.22 -2.98
CA TYR A 16 -1.58 -1.08 -3.87
C TYR A 16 -2.03 -1.41 -5.31
N LEU A 17 -1.75 -2.65 -5.75
CA LEU A 17 -2.14 -3.15 -7.08
C LEU A 17 -3.45 -3.94 -7.08
N GLU A 18 -4.03 -4.20 -5.91
CA GLU A 18 -5.24 -5.03 -5.75
C GLU A 18 -5.12 -6.45 -6.37
N VAL A 19 -3.91 -7.01 -6.36
CA VAL A 19 -3.64 -8.37 -6.86
C VAL A 19 -3.35 -9.28 -5.68
N TYR A 20 -4.10 -10.39 -5.53
CA TYR A 20 -3.88 -11.39 -4.48
C TYR A 20 -3.45 -12.76 -5.03
N SER A 21 -3.14 -12.81 -6.33
CA SER A 21 -2.70 -14.01 -7.02
C SER A 21 -1.18 -14.14 -7.02
N SER A 22 -0.69 -15.37 -7.08
CA SER A 22 0.71 -15.69 -7.34
C SER A 22 1.03 -15.77 -8.84
N ASP A 23 0.04 -15.57 -9.72
CA ASP A 23 0.18 -15.66 -11.17
C ASP A 23 0.89 -14.42 -11.76
N PRO A 24 2.08 -14.56 -12.35
CA PRO A 24 2.81 -13.44 -12.95
C PRO A 24 2.02 -12.70 -14.03
N ALA A 25 1.13 -13.37 -14.76
CA ALA A 25 0.35 -12.72 -15.81
C ALA A 25 -0.68 -11.72 -15.23
N GLN A 26 -1.25 -12.03 -14.07
CA GLN A 26 -2.17 -11.13 -13.36
C GLN A 26 -1.41 -9.92 -12.81
N TRP A 27 -0.19 -10.14 -12.30
CA TRP A 27 0.70 -9.05 -11.89
C TRP A 27 1.09 -8.12 -13.03
N ALA A 28 1.50 -8.68 -14.18
CA ALA A 28 1.81 -7.88 -15.36
C ALA A 28 0.61 -7.04 -15.82
N SER A 29 -0.58 -7.65 -15.86
CA SER A 29 -1.82 -6.97 -16.25
C SER A 29 -2.16 -5.82 -15.29
N ALA A 30 -2.08 -6.05 -13.97
CA ALA A 30 -2.37 -5.02 -12.98
C ALA A 30 -1.34 -3.89 -12.99
N LEU A 31 -0.05 -4.20 -13.20
CA LEU A 31 0.99 -3.19 -13.37
C LEU A 31 0.73 -2.33 -14.61
N GLN A 32 0.37 -2.92 -15.75
CA GLN A 32 0.03 -2.19 -16.98
C GLN A 32 -1.16 -1.25 -16.76
N GLU A 33 -2.21 -1.74 -16.09
CA GLU A 33 -3.36 -0.94 -15.75
C GLU A 33 -2.97 0.22 -14.83
N LYS A 34 -2.19 -0.05 -13.77
CA LYS A 34 -1.76 0.98 -12.82
C LYS A 34 -0.88 2.04 -13.48
N ILE A 35 0.05 1.65 -14.34
CA ILE A 35 0.87 2.59 -15.13
C ILE A 35 -0.02 3.46 -16.00
N SER A 36 -1.01 2.86 -16.68
CA SER A 36 -1.94 3.59 -17.55
C SER A 36 -2.80 4.57 -16.76
N GLN A 37 -3.29 4.18 -15.58
CA GLN A 37 -4.04 5.04 -14.67
C GLN A 37 -3.18 6.24 -14.21
N LEU A 38 -1.94 5.99 -13.79
CA LEU A 38 -1.02 7.04 -13.34
C LEU A 38 -0.60 7.98 -14.49
N ALA A 39 -0.44 7.46 -15.70
CA ALA A 39 -0.15 8.28 -16.88
C ALA A 39 -1.32 9.18 -17.29
N ALA A 40 -2.56 8.78 -16.99
CA ALA A 40 -3.75 9.58 -17.26
C ALA A 40 -4.02 10.64 -16.18
N ASP A 41 -3.42 10.52 -15.00
CA ASP A 41 -3.60 11.45 -13.89
C ASP A 41 -2.60 12.61 -13.98
N ALA A 42 -3.07 13.75 -14.49
CA ALA A 42 -2.26 14.96 -14.63
C ALA A 42 -1.75 15.54 -13.29
N ALA A 43 -2.33 15.16 -12.15
CA ALA A 43 -1.85 15.56 -10.83
C ALA A 43 -0.67 14.70 -10.37
N VAL A 44 -0.57 13.47 -10.87
CA VAL A 44 0.51 12.53 -10.58
C VAL A 44 1.57 12.66 -11.68
N LEU A 45 2.60 13.46 -11.39
CA LEU A 45 3.61 13.93 -12.33
C LEU A 45 4.62 12.84 -12.78
N CYS A 46 4.18 11.63 -13.13
CA CYS A 46 5.04 10.48 -13.41
C CYS A 46 5.33 10.24 -14.90
N PHE A 47 4.45 10.65 -15.82
CA PHE A 47 4.62 10.42 -17.26
C PHE A 47 4.34 11.71 -18.01
N LYS A 48 5.37 12.55 -18.19
CA LYS A 48 5.17 13.95 -18.59
C LYS A 48 5.01 14.17 -20.10
N ASP A 49 5.45 13.26 -20.95
CA ASP A 49 5.58 13.59 -22.38
C ASP A 49 5.04 12.55 -23.36
N GLU A 50 4.95 11.26 -22.99
CA GLU A 50 4.36 10.22 -23.85
C GLU A 50 3.65 9.15 -23.00
N GLN A 51 2.46 8.71 -23.45
CA GLN A 51 1.79 7.57 -22.81
C GLN A 51 2.66 6.33 -23.07
N PRO A 52 3.17 5.65 -22.02
CA PRO A 52 4.08 4.52 -22.22
C PRO A 52 3.38 3.45 -23.06
N ASP A 53 4.01 2.99 -24.13
CA ASP A 53 3.48 1.90 -24.96
C ASP A 53 3.64 0.57 -24.24
N THR A 54 2.77 0.35 -23.24
CA THR A 54 2.73 -0.87 -22.43
C THR A 54 2.27 -2.09 -23.25
N SER A 55 1.73 -1.89 -24.44
CA SER A 55 1.31 -2.97 -25.37
C SER A 55 2.46 -3.88 -25.79
N THR A 56 3.68 -3.34 -25.81
CA THR A 56 4.89 -4.08 -26.18
C THR A 56 5.53 -4.81 -24.99
N ALA A 57 5.25 -4.37 -23.76
CA ALA A 57 5.77 -4.93 -22.52
C ALA A 57 4.79 -5.94 -21.91
N ALA A 58 4.65 -7.11 -22.55
CA ALA A 58 3.79 -8.20 -22.05
C ALA A 58 4.34 -8.94 -20.82
N THR A 59 5.56 -8.61 -20.35
CA THR A 59 6.21 -9.26 -19.21
C THR A 59 6.54 -8.25 -18.11
N ILE A 60 6.65 -8.75 -16.87
CA ILE A 60 6.97 -7.94 -15.68
C ILE A 60 8.31 -7.23 -15.86
N GLU A 61 9.31 -7.91 -16.46
CA GLU A 61 10.63 -7.34 -16.70
C GLU A 61 10.57 -6.14 -17.64
N GLY A 62 9.82 -6.26 -18.75
CA GLY A 62 9.65 -5.16 -19.69
C GLY A 62 8.94 -3.95 -19.08
N LEU A 63 7.98 -4.19 -18.17
CA LEU A 63 7.33 -3.11 -17.41
C LEU A 63 8.30 -2.48 -16.40
N GLY A 64 9.16 -3.28 -15.79
CA GLY A 64 10.23 -2.81 -14.90
C GLY A 64 11.20 -1.87 -15.61
N ASP A 65 11.55 -2.15 -16.87
CA ASP A 65 12.40 -1.28 -17.68
C ASP A 65 11.73 0.07 -17.98
N ILE A 66 10.43 0.07 -18.33
CA ILE A 66 9.65 1.30 -18.54
C ILE A 66 9.66 2.15 -17.27
N ILE A 67 9.32 1.55 -16.12
CA ILE A 67 9.32 2.24 -14.83
C ILE A 67 10.71 2.79 -14.52
N SER A 68 11.76 2.00 -14.69
CA SER A 68 13.13 2.41 -14.37
C SER A 68 13.61 3.59 -15.23
N ASN A 69 13.26 3.60 -16.51
CA ASN A 69 13.59 4.70 -17.42
C ASN A 69 12.90 6.00 -17.02
N GLU A 70 11.63 5.94 -16.63
CA GLU A 70 10.90 7.12 -16.14
C GLU A 70 11.47 7.61 -14.81
N LEU A 71 11.69 6.69 -13.86
CA LEU A 71 12.26 7.01 -12.55
C LEU A 71 13.67 7.59 -12.63
N ALA A 72 14.45 7.26 -13.68
CA ALA A 72 15.79 7.83 -13.87
C ALA A 72 15.77 9.36 -14.07
N SER A 73 14.63 9.93 -14.47
CA SER A 73 14.45 11.38 -14.58
C SER A 73 14.15 12.07 -13.24
N PHE A 74 13.81 11.29 -12.21
CA PHE A 74 13.51 11.79 -10.88
C PHE A 74 14.73 11.65 -9.97
N ASP A 75 15.05 12.72 -9.24
CA ASP A 75 15.97 12.66 -8.11
C ASP A 75 15.22 12.05 -6.92
N LEU A 76 15.01 10.73 -6.99
CA LEU A 76 14.38 9.98 -5.92
C LEU A 76 15.39 9.82 -4.80
N GLU A 77 15.21 10.60 -3.74
CA GLU A 77 15.71 10.22 -2.42
C GLU A 77 15.32 8.75 -2.21
N GLN A 78 16.30 7.89 -1.92
CA GLN A 78 16.06 6.47 -1.62
C GLN A 78 15.37 6.35 -0.25
N GLY A 79 14.13 6.83 -0.19
CA GLY A 79 13.25 6.70 0.94
C GLY A 79 12.78 5.26 1.09
N LYS A 80 12.48 4.87 2.31
CA LYS A 80 11.80 3.61 2.58
C LYS A 80 10.35 3.72 2.10
N LEU A 81 9.83 2.65 1.51
CA LEU A 81 8.42 2.60 1.16
C LEU A 81 7.60 2.69 2.45
N GLN A 82 6.61 3.58 2.44
CA GLN A 82 5.66 3.73 3.52
C GLN A 82 4.26 3.58 2.94
N PHE A 83 3.44 2.77 3.60
CA PHE A 83 2.07 2.49 3.25
C PHE A 83 1.14 2.84 4.42
N ASP A 84 -0.12 3.16 4.10
CA ASP A 84 -1.15 3.59 5.07
C ASP A 84 -1.79 2.42 5.83
N PHE A 85 -0.98 1.44 6.23
CA PHE A 85 -1.41 0.31 7.05
C PHE A 85 -0.33 -0.10 8.05
N GLU A 86 -0.77 -0.79 9.11
CA GLU A 86 0.07 -1.53 10.02
C GLU A 86 -0.18 -3.04 9.94
N LEU A 87 0.83 -3.82 10.33
CA LEU A 87 0.77 -5.26 10.40
C LEU A 87 0.64 -5.72 11.84
N VAL A 88 -0.34 -6.57 12.13
CA VAL A 88 -0.62 -7.06 13.47
C VAL A 88 -0.74 -8.58 13.48
N SER A 89 0.01 -9.26 14.36
CA SER A 89 -0.29 -10.64 14.72
C SER A 89 -1.45 -10.65 15.73
N PRO A 90 -2.55 -11.37 15.49
CA PRO A 90 -3.70 -11.36 16.39
C PRO A 90 -3.47 -12.20 17.66
N TYR A 91 -2.65 -13.25 17.60
CA TYR A 91 -2.46 -14.20 18.70
C TYR A 91 -1.02 -14.74 18.77
N PRO A 92 -0.22 -14.38 19.81
CA PRO A 92 -0.49 -13.29 20.76
C PRO A 92 -0.52 -11.93 20.04
N LYS A 93 -1.29 -10.96 20.57
CA LYS A 93 -1.36 -9.62 19.98
C LYS A 93 0.05 -9.01 19.91
N TYR A 94 0.52 -8.71 18.72
CA TYR A 94 1.85 -8.14 18.48
C TYR A 94 1.85 -7.27 17.22
N THR A 95 2.18 -5.99 17.37
CA THR A 95 2.38 -5.08 16.23
C THR A 95 3.73 -5.38 15.59
N VAL A 96 3.72 -5.65 14.29
CA VAL A 96 4.88 -6.02 13.51
C VAL A 96 5.46 -4.76 12.88
N HIS A 97 6.57 -4.28 13.45
CA HIS A 97 7.29 -3.15 12.89
C HIS A 97 8.16 -3.60 11.70
N PRO A 98 8.13 -2.88 10.57
CA PRO A 98 8.99 -3.20 9.44
C PRO A 98 10.47 -3.08 9.82
N ASP A 99 11.25 -4.14 9.62
CA ASP A 99 12.68 -4.21 9.96
C ASP A 99 13.45 -4.97 8.87
N GLU A 100 14.51 -4.36 8.34
CA GLU A 100 15.35 -4.89 7.25
C GLU A 100 16.32 -5.99 7.69
N LYS A 101 16.58 -6.10 9.00
CA LYS A 101 17.57 -7.01 9.58
C LYS A 101 16.91 -8.16 10.33
N LEU A 102 15.71 -7.93 10.87
CA LEU A 102 14.99 -8.95 11.62
C LEU A 102 14.27 -9.93 10.66
N SER A 103 14.66 -11.19 10.72
CA SER A 103 14.03 -12.27 9.96
C SER A 103 12.77 -12.78 10.66
N VAL A 104 11.78 -13.23 9.89
CA VAL A 104 10.49 -13.71 10.42
C VAL A 104 10.64 -14.87 11.41
N ASP A 105 11.60 -15.76 11.18
CA ASP A 105 11.90 -16.92 12.04
C ASP A 105 12.50 -16.54 13.40
N GLN A 106 12.95 -15.29 13.55
CA GLN A 106 13.44 -14.71 14.80
C GLN A 106 12.31 -14.07 15.61
N VAL A 107 11.07 -14.04 15.10
CA VAL A 107 9.90 -13.45 15.76
C VAL A 107 8.95 -14.56 16.20
N PRO A 108 8.96 -14.97 17.49
CA PRO A 108 8.17 -16.09 17.98
C PRO A 108 6.66 -15.93 17.81
N GLN A 109 6.17 -14.69 17.73
CA GLN A 109 4.75 -14.36 17.52
C GLN A 109 4.31 -14.60 16.06
N LEU A 110 5.25 -14.72 15.13
CA LEU A 110 5.00 -14.93 13.70
C LEU A 110 5.45 -16.30 13.21
N TRP A 111 6.51 -16.86 13.80
CA TRP A 111 7.05 -18.14 13.38
C TRP A 111 6.53 -19.30 14.25
N PRO A 112 6.23 -20.49 13.67
CA PRO A 112 6.31 -20.84 12.24
C PRO A 112 5.06 -20.54 11.42
N ASN A 113 3.89 -20.40 12.06
CA ASN A 113 2.58 -20.32 11.40
C ASN A 113 1.74 -19.16 11.93
N GLY A 114 2.38 -18.05 12.31
CA GLY A 114 1.69 -16.85 12.75
C GLY A 114 0.82 -16.27 11.64
N SER A 115 -0.30 -15.70 12.04
CA SER A 115 -1.19 -14.97 11.14
C SER A 115 -0.83 -13.48 11.18
N LEU A 116 -1.01 -12.80 10.06
CA LEU A 116 -0.88 -11.35 9.96
C LEU A 116 -2.21 -10.76 9.54
N LEU A 117 -2.61 -9.70 10.25
CA LEU A 117 -3.70 -8.82 9.90
C LEU A 117 -3.12 -7.52 9.37
N VAL A 118 -3.80 -6.96 8.39
CA VAL A 118 -3.55 -5.61 7.86
C VAL A 118 -4.60 -4.71 8.47
N GLU A 119 -4.17 -3.68 9.19
CA GLU A 119 -5.07 -2.67 9.75
C GLU A 119 -4.76 -1.32 9.11
N ALA A 120 -5.78 -0.62 8.62
CA ALA A 120 -5.59 0.71 8.03
C ALA A 120 -5.19 1.71 9.12
N LEU A 121 -4.25 2.60 8.81
CA LEU A 121 -3.93 3.72 9.68
C LEU A 121 -5.06 4.75 9.56
N VAL A 122 -6.05 4.67 10.46
CA VAL A 122 -7.12 5.66 10.52
C VAL A 122 -6.55 6.91 11.20
N GLU A 123 -6.47 8.03 10.48
CA GLU A 123 -6.22 9.33 11.09
C GLU A 123 -7.39 9.64 12.05
N GLU A 124 -7.11 9.76 13.36
CA GLU A 124 -8.11 9.99 14.41
C GLU A 124 -8.96 11.27 14.24
N GLU A 125 -8.67 12.13 13.26
CA GLU A 125 -9.33 13.42 13.07
C GLU A 125 -10.79 13.31 12.57
N GLU A 126 -11.20 12.24 11.87
CA GLU A 126 -12.59 12.10 11.41
C GLU A 126 -13.57 11.66 12.52
N MET A 127 -13.08 11.04 13.60
CA MET A 127 -13.94 10.53 14.67
C MET A 127 -14.47 11.63 15.61
N MET A 128 -13.77 12.77 15.68
CA MET A 128 -14.15 13.92 16.51
C MET A 128 -15.27 14.77 15.88
N MET A 129 -15.47 14.73 14.55
CA MET A 129 -16.53 15.48 13.89
C MET A 129 -17.92 14.85 13.98
N MET A 130 -18.04 13.53 14.19
CA MET A 130 -19.35 12.87 14.35
C MET A 130 -19.98 13.05 15.74
N LEU A 131 -19.21 13.44 16.76
CA LEU A 131 -19.70 13.56 18.14
C LEU A 131 -20.21 14.96 18.52
N THR A 132 -20.14 15.95 17.62
CA THR A 132 -20.53 17.35 17.94
C THR A 132 -21.90 17.77 17.41
N THR A 133 -22.60 16.94 16.62
CA THR A 133 -23.85 17.34 15.94
C THR A 133 -25.15 16.90 16.61
N THR A 134 -25.13 16.46 17.88
CA THR A 134 -26.35 16.07 18.61
C THR A 134 -26.59 16.94 19.84
N ASN A 135 -26.79 18.25 19.67
CA ASN A 135 -27.48 19.07 20.67
C ASN A 135 -28.01 20.36 20.04
N ASN A 136 -29.13 20.26 19.33
CA ASN A 136 -30.10 21.34 19.20
C ASN A 136 -31.39 20.76 18.62
N ASP A 137 -32.34 20.42 19.47
CA ASP A 137 -33.77 20.68 19.25
C ASP A 137 -34.63 20.09 20.37
N LEU A 138 -34.95 20.92 21.36
CA LEU A 138 -36.20 20.80 22.10
C LEU A 138 -36.81 22.20 22.24
N PRO A 139 -37.90 22.53 21.53
CA PRO A 139 -38.65 23.74 21.80
C PRO A 139 -39.42 23.55 23.11
N VAL A 140 -39.05 24.32 24.14
CA VAL A 140 -39.81 24.44 25.38
C VAL A 140 -41.18 25.03 25.06
N ARG A 141 -42.23 24.21 25.15
CA ARG A 141 -43.62 24.66 25.11
C ARG A 141 -44.14 24.91 26.53
N ILE A 142 -44.68 26.10 26.68
CA ILE A 142 -45.27 26.75 27.86
C ILE A 142 -46.39 25.91 28.51
N LYS A 143 -46.43 25.87 29.84
CA LYS A 143 -47.64 26.14 30.64
C LYS A 143 -47.27 26.94 31.88
#